data_AF-A0A7R9R145-F1
#
_entry.id   AF-A0A7R9R145-F1
#
_cell.length_a   1.000
_cell.length_b   1.000
_cell.length_c   1.000
_cell.angle_alpha   90.00
_cell.angle_beta   90.00
_cell.angle_gamma   90.00
#
_symmetry.space_group_name_H-M   'P 1'
#
loop_
_entity.id
_entity.type
_entity.pdbx_description
1 polymer ?
#
loop_
_entity_poly.entity_id
_entity_poly.type
_entity_poly.pdbx_seq_one_letter_code
_entity_poly.pdbx_strand_id
1 'polypeptide(L)'
;MPPAVVNAAYEPTQNSITIPAGILRIPYFDSERPAYLNYGAIGLVVGHEMTHGFDDEGSQFDPKGDLINWWTEDIRKRFGDKAQCFIDEYSSVYVPEVQMNLNGKNTVGENIADNGGMRESYRAFQLYVERHGEPQRLPHVSQYTPEQLYFLSHANVWCSLWRPEALKTQIQYDPHSPGKYRVNVPVSNFK
;
A
#
# COMPACT_ATOMS: atom_id res chain seq x y z
N MET A 1 -7.82 -15.89 -8.22
CA MET A 1 -8.79 -14.76 -8.23
C MET A 1 -9.37 -14.60 -9.65
N PRO A 2 -10.71 -14.50 -9.85
CA PRO A 2 -11.30 -14.32 -11.18
C PRO A 2 -10.93 -12.98 -11.85
N PRO A 3 -10.87 -12.90 -13.20
CA PRO A 3 -10.45 -11.67 -13.90
C PRO A 3 -11.32 -10.44 -13.65
N ALA A 4 -12.60 -10.61 -13.32
CA ALA A 4 -13.55 -9.51 -13.12
C ALA A 4 -13.47 -8.86 -11.72
N VAL A 5 -12.65 -9.41 -10.81
CA VAL A 5 -12.51 -8.87 -9.45
C VAL A 5 -11.75 -7.55 -9.48
N VAL A 6 -12.23 -6.57 -8.70
CA VAL A 6 -11.52 -5.31 -8.43
C VAL A 6 -10.76 -5.47 -7.12
N ASN A 7 -9.61 -6.13 -7.20
CA ASN A 7 -8.70 -6.34 -6.08
C ASN A 7 -7.32 -6.73 -6.64
N ALA A 8 -6.33 -6.95 -5.77
CA ALA A 8 -5.07 -7.60 -6.08
C ALA A 8 -4.73 -8.60 -4.96
N ALA A 9 -3.73 -9.45 -5.17
CA ALA A 9 -3.26 -10.38 -4.14
C ALA A 9 -1.84 -10.88 -4.39
N TYR A 10 -1.12 -11.10 -3.30
CA TYR A 10 0.06 -11.94 -3.20
C TYR A 10 -0.30 -13.32 -2.64
N GLU A 11 0.31 -14.37 -3.18
CA GLU A 11 0.18 -15.75 -2.71
C GLU A 11 1.56 -16.27 -2.28
N PRO A 12 1.84 -16.40 -0.97
CA PRO A 12 3.15 -16.80 -0.46
C PRO A 12 3.61 -18.17 -0.97
N THR A 13 2.70 -19.15 -1.03
CA THR A 13 3.07 -20.52 -1.42
C THR A 13 3.41 -20.67 -2.90
N GLN A 14 3.01 -19.71 -3.73
CA GLN A 14 3.35 -19.65 -5.15
C GLN A 14 4.37 -18.57 -5.45
N ASN A 15 4.75 -17.75 -4.45
CA ASN A 15 5.55 -16.55 -4.61
C ASN A 15 5.10 -15.72 -5.82
N SER A 16 3.80 -15.40 -5.86
CA SER A 16 3.16 -14.84 -7.06
C SER A 16 2.24 -13.68 -6.71
N ILE A 17 2.18 -12.70 -7.61
CA ILE A 17 1.28 -11.56 -7.54
C ILE A 17 0.23 -11.70 -8.64
N THR A 18 -1.03 -11.49 -8.30
CA THR A 18 -2.15 -11.49 -9.24
C THR A 18 -2.77 -10.09 -9.33
N ILE A 19 -2.74 -9.51 -10.53
CA ILE A 19 -3.43 -8.25 -10.87
C ILE A 19 -4.53 -8.55 -11.91
N PRO A 20 -5.80 -8.74 -11.50
CA PRO A 20 -6.91 -9.03 -12.40
C PRO A 20 -7.22 -7.88 -13.36
N ALA A 21 -7.87 -8.19 -14.49
CA ALA A 21 -8.32 -7.16 -15.44
C ALA A 21 -9.31 -6.15 -14.81
N GLY A 22 -10.09 -6.57 -13.81
CA GLY A 22 -11.09 -5.71 -13.14
C GLY A 22 -10.51 -4.48 -12.44
N ILE A 23 -9.30 -4.58 -11.87
CA ILE A 23 -8.62 -3.43 -11.25
C ILE A 23 -7.85 -2.56 -12.25
N LEU A 24 -7.52 -3.07 -13.44
CA LEU A 24 -6.75 -2.36 -14.49
C LEU A 24 -7.62 -1.37 -15.28
N ARG A 25 -8.25 -0.44 -14.58
CA ARG A 25 -9.10 0.62 -15.13
C ARG A 25 -9.05 1.85 -14.25
N ILE A 26 -9.58 2.99 -14.72
CA ILE A 26 -9.72 4.20 -13.92
C ILE A 26 -10.51 3.89 -12.63
N PRO A 27 -10.05 4.32 -11.44
CA PRO A 27 -8.96 5.28 -11.19
C PRO A 27 -7.55 4.67 -11.06
N TYR A 28 -7.39 3.35 -11.13
CA TYR A 28 -6.09 2.68 -10.91
C TYR A 28 -5.14 2.76 -12.12
N PHE A 29 -5.65 2.55 -13.33
CA PHE A 29 -4.84 2.53 -14.54
C PHE A 29 -5.57 3.08 -15.77
N ASP A 30 -4.84 3.83 -16.58
CA ASP A 30 -5.20 4.20 -17.96
C ASP A 30 -3.90 4.47 -18.74
N SER A 31 -3.75 3.94 -19.95
CA SER A 31 -2.53 4.12 -20.76
C SER A 31 -2.37 5.52 -21.34
N GLU A 32 -3.46 6.29 -21.42
CA GLU A 32 -3.49 7.62 -22.06
C GLU A 32 -3.34 8.77 -21.05
N ARG A 33 -3.34 8.48 -19.74
CA ARG A 33 -3.19 9.50 -18.70
C ARG A 33 -1.74 9.67 -18.23
N PRO A 34 -1.39 10.82 -17.64
CA PRO A 34 -0.03 11.07 -17.15
C PRO A 34 0.46 10.01 -16.15
N ALA A 35 1.74 9.63 -16.28
CA ALA A 35 2.32 8.51 -15.55
C ALA A 35 2.20 8.63 -14.02
N TYR A 36 2.34 9.85 -13.45
CA TYR A 36 2.23 10.06 -12.00
C TYR A 36 0.90 9.56 -11.42
N LEU A 37 -0.19 9.57 -12.19
CA LEU A 37 -1.48 9.04 -11.75
C LEU A 37 -1.47 7.50 -11.68
N ASN A 38 -0.86 6.86 -12.68
CA ASN A 38 -0.72 5.40 -12.73
C ASN A 38 0.20 4.90 -11.62
N TYR A 39 1.36 5.51 -11.42
CA TYR A 39 2.27 5.15 -10.34
C TYR A 39 1.63 5.41 -8.96
N GLY A 40 0.94 6.54 -8.79
CA GLY A 40 0.24 6.82 -7.53
C GLY A 40 -0.92 5.86 -7.23
N ALA A 41 -1.41 5.13 -8.22
CA ALA A 41 -2.56 4.23 -8.08
C ALA A 41 -2.20 2.76 -8.34
N ILE A 42 -2.20 2.26 -9.58
CA ILE A 42 -1.84 0.86 -9.83
C ILE A 42 -0.38 0.54 -9.47
N GLY A 43 0.54 1.50 -9.60
CA GLY A 43 1.93 1.30 -9.18
C GLY A 43 2.04 1.05 -7.68
N LEU A 44 1.26 1.79 -6.86
CA LEU A 44 1.12 1.56 -5.43
C LEU A 44 0.65 0.13 -5.15
N VAL A 45 -0.42 -0.32 -5.83
CA VAL A 45 -0.96 -1.69 -5.66
C VAL A 45 0.09 -2.74 -6.01
N VAL A 46 0.80 -2.60 -7.12
CA VAL A 46 1.86 -3.55 -7.49
C VAL A 46 2.98 -3.57 -6.45
N GLY A 47 3.42 -2.40 -5.98
CA GLY A 47 4.43 -2.31 -4.93
C GLY A 47 3.94 -2.90 -3.59
N HIS A 48 2.67 -2.74 -3.27
CA HIS A 48 2.02 -3.29 -2.09
C HIS A 48 2.04 -4.84 -2.14
N GLU A 49 1.57 -5.43 -3.24
CA GLU A 49 1.63 -6.90 -3.42
C GLU A 49 3.06 -7.45 -3.45
N MET A 50 4.02 -6.69 -4.01
CA MET A 50 5.43 -7.08 -3.94
C MET A 50 5.97 -7.06 -2.50
N THR A 51 5.50 -6.13 -1.68
CA THR A 51 5.93 -5.99 -0.29
C THR A 51 5.36 -7.10 0.59
N HIS A 52 4.18 -7.66 0.27
CA HIS A 52 3.64 -8.82 0.98
C HIS A 52 4.57 -10.04 0.97
N GLY A 53 5.43 -10.21 -0.05
CA GLY A 53 6.48 -11.24 -0.03
C GLY A 53 7.53 -11.06 1.08
N PHE A 54 7.53 -9.91 1.77
CA PHE A 54 8.50 -9.54 2.78
C PHE A 54 7.87 -8.95 4.05
N ASP A 55 6.55 -8.99 4.19
CA ASP A 55 5.87 -8.55 5.42
C ASP A 55 6.08 -9.56 6.57
N ASP A 56 5.39 -9.39 7.70
CA ASP A 56 5.56 -10.26 8.86
C ASP A 56 5.18 -11.73 8.61
N GLU A 57 4.27 -12.01 7.66
CA GLU A 57 3.89 -13.37 7.26
C GLU A 57 4.72 -13.85 6.06
N GLY A 58 4.75 -13.09 4.97
CA GLY A 58 5.43 -13.46 3.73
C GLY A 58 6.94 -13.62 3.89
N SER A 59 7.58 -12.87 4.78
CA SER A 59 9.01 -13.06 5.09
C SER A 59 9.35 -14.42 5.71
N GLN A 60 8.36 -15.22 6.10
CA GLN A 60 8.54 -16.58 6.61
C GLN A 60 8.61 -17.63 5.50
N PHE A 61 8.28 -17.26 4.26
CA PHE A 61 8.30 -18.12 3.07
C PHE A 61 9.56 -17.83 2.26
N ASP A 62 10.25 -18.90 1.83
CA ASP A 62 11.41 -18.78 0.97
C ASP A 62 11.02 -18.46 -0.50
N PRO A 63 11.96 -18.22 -1.42
CA PRO A 63 11.65 -17.89 -2.81
C PRO A 63 10.87 -18.97 -3.58
N LYS A 64 10.76 -20.19 -3.07
CA LYS A 64 9.98 -21.30 -3.66
C LYS A 64 8.57 -21.40 -3.06
N GLY A 65 8.26 -20.60 -2.03
CA GLY A 65 7.00 -20.65 -1.32
C GLY A 65 6.97 -21.67 -0.18
N ASP A 66 8.14 -22.16 0.27
CA ASP A 66 8.23 -23.08 1.41
C ASP A 66 8.32 -22.30 2.73
N LEU A 67 7.56 -22.70 3.75
CA LEU A 67 7.60 -22.10 5.09
C LEU A 67 8.89 -22.52 5.83
N ILE A 68 9.97 -21.79 5.58
CA ILE A 68 11.31 -22.07 6.08
C ILE A 68 11.95 -20.75 6.49
N ASN A 69 12.55 -20.68 7.68
CA ASN A 69 13.36 -19.50 8.03
C ASN A 69 14.62 -19.43 7.14
N TRP A 70 14.63 -18.48 6.21
CA TRP A 70 15.75 -18.21 5.31
C TRP A 70 16.54 -16.95 5.71
N TRP A 71 16.21 -16.33 6.84
CA TRP A 71 16.93 -15.18 7.41
C TRP A 71 17.81 -15.59 8.58
N THR A 72 18.95 -14.91 8.71
CA THR A 72 19.75 -14.98 9.94
C THR A 72 18.98 -14.40 11.12
N GLU A 73 19.34 -14.83 12.33
CA GLU A 73 18.71 -14.36 13.56
C GLU A 73 18.80 -12.84 13.74
N ASP A 74 19.95 -12.22 13.39
CA ASP A 74 20.13 -10.76 13.44
C ASP A 74 19.17 -10.02 12.49
N ILE A 75 18.99 -10.50 11.26
CA ILE A 75 18.02 -9.92 10.31
C ILE A 75 16.60 -10.06 10.86
N ARG A 76 16.25 -11.26 11.36
CA ARG A 76 14.91 -11.52 11.90
C ARG A 76 14.59 -10.59 13.08
N LYS A 77 15.56 -10.39 13.98
CA LYS A 77 15.43 -9.46 15.10
C LYS A 77 15.24 -8.02 14.62
N ARG A 78 16.09 -7.53 13.71
CA ARG A 78 15.98 -6.16 13.18
C ARG A 78 14.66 -5.92 12.47
N PHE A 79 14.18 -6.90 11.72
CA PHE A 79 12.85 -6.82 11.11
C PHE A 79 11.77 -6.74 12.19
N GLY A 80 11.82 -7.61 13.20
CA GLY A 80 10.86 -7.58 14.31
C GLY A 80 10.82 -6.22 15.01
N ASP A 81 11.99 -5.63 15.27
CA ASP A 81 12.11 -4.30 15.86
C ASP A 81 11.46 -3.21 14.96
N LYS A 82 11.55 -3.35 13.63
CA LYS A 82 10.90 -2.43 12.66
C LYS A 82 9.39 -2.66 12.55
N ALA A 83 8.94 -3.91 12.50
CA ALA A 83 7.53 -4.25 12.52
C ALA A 83 6.85 -3.75 13.81
N GLN A 84 7.54 -3.85 14.95
CA GLN A 84 7.04 -3.29 16.22
C GLN A 84 6.84 -1.77 16.13
N CYS A 85 7.71 -1.04 15.43
CA CYS A 85 7.53 0.39 15.22
C CYS A 85 6.22 0.70 14.45
N PHE A 86 5.86 -0.10 13.45
CA PHE A 86 4.57 0.02 12.76
C PHE A 86 3.40 -0.32 13.69
N ILE A 87 3.51 -1.39 14.47
CA ILE A 87 2.48 -1.78 15.44
C ILE A 87 2.21 -0.63 16.42
N ASP A 88 3.26 -0.05 16.99
CA ASP A 88 3.16 1.04 17.96
C ASP A 88 2.59 2.31 17.33
N GLU A 89 3.06 2.68 16.13
CA GLU A 89 2.57 3.84 15.38
C GLU A 89 1.07 3.73 15.12
N TYR A 90 0.63 2.64 14.47
CA TYR A 90 -0.78 2.49 14.11
C TYR A 90 -1.65 2.32 15.35
N SER A 91 -1.19 1.61 16.39
CA SER A 91 -1.94 1.50 17.65
C SER A 91 -2.11 2.84 18.38
N SER A 92 -1.24 3.82 18.14
CA SER A 92 -1.37 5.17 18.71
C SER A 92 -2.44 6.02 18.03
N VAL A 93 -2.91 5.61 16.84
CA VAL A 93 -3.88 6.36 16.05
C VAL A 93 -5.28 6.21 16.62
N TYR A 94 -5.82 7.30 17.15
CA TYR A 94 -7.20 7.38 17.63
C TYR A 94 -8.17 7.72 16.50
N VAL A 95 -9.33 7.04 16.48
CA VAL A 95 -10.43 7.20 15.53
C VAL A 95 -11.64 7.81 16.25
N PRO A 96 -11.81 9.15 16.20
CA PRO A 96 -12.85 9.85 16.96
C PRO A 96 -14.28 9.41 16.64
N GLU A 97 -14.53 9.01 15.40
CA GLU A 97 -15.84 8.62 14.88
C GLU A 97 -16.44 7.42 15.64
N VAL A 98 -15.58 6.57 16.21
CA VAL A 98 -15.99 5.35 16.93
C VAL A 98 -15.37 5.23 18.33
N GLN A 99 -14.53 6.19 18.73
CA GLN A 99 -13.82 6.24 20.01
C GLN A 99 -12.92 5.02 20.26
N MET A 100 -12.15 4.63 19.25
CA MET A 100 -11.25 3.47 19.30
C MET A 100 -9.90 3.82 18.72
N ASN A 101 -8.86 3.11 19.14
CA ASN A 101 -7.57 3.11 18.46
C ASN A 101 -7.58 2.06 17.34
N LEU A 102 -6.75 2.26 16.31
CA LEU A 102 -6.50 1.19 15.34
C LEU A 102 -5.81 0.00 16.01
N ASN A 103 -6.00 -1.18 15.45
CA ASN A 103 -5.31 -2.38 15.90
C ASN A 103 -4.01 -2.57 15.09
N GLY A 104 -2.94 -1.91 15.53
CA GLY A 104 -1.65 -1.97 14.83
C GLY A 104 -1.07 -3.38 14.73
N LYS A 105 -1.39 -4.26 15.69
CA LYS A 105 -0.97 -5.67 15.64
C LYS A 105 -1.70 -6.48 14.58
N ASN A 106 -3.02 -6.28 14.43
CA ASN A 106 -3.81 -6.96 13.41
C ASN A 106 -3.50 -6.47 11.99
N THR A 107 -3.08 -5.22 11.88
CA THR A 107 -2.92 -4.53 10.58
C THR A 107 -1.47 -4.46 10.11
N VAL A 108 -0.51 -5.03 10.86
CA VAL A 108 0.93 -4.81 10.63
C VAL A 108 1.39 -5.22 9.23
N GLY A 109 0.94 -6.35 8.70
CA GLY A 109 1.31 -6.80 7.35
C GLY A 109 0.87 -5.81 6.27
N GLU A 110 -0.41 -5.41 6.32
CA GLU A 110 -0.99 -4.41 5.41
C GLU A 110 -0.32 -3.03 5.54
N ASN A 111 0.00 -2.61 6.76
CA ASN A 111 0.66 -1.34 7.01
C ASN A 111 2.11 -1.33 6.48
N ILE A 112 2.83 -2.45 6.63
CA ILE A 112 4.15 -2.63 6.02
C ILE A 112 4.03 -2.57 4.50
N ALA A 113 3.05 -3.27 3.93
CA ALA A 113 2.81 -3.32 2.48
C ALA A 113 2.43 -1.95 1.89
N ASP A 114 1.59 -1.16 2.57
CA ASP A 114 1.28 0.22 2.16
C ASP A 114 2.52 1.12 2.11
N ASN A 115 3.34 1.08 3.17
CA ASN A 115 4.54 1.92 3.27
C ASN A 115 5.60 1.50 2.26
N GLY A 116 5.82 0.19 2.09
CA GLY A 116 6.75 -0.36 1.09
C GLY A 116 6.27 -0.06 -0.34
N GLY A 117 5.00 -0.34 -0.63
CA GLY A 117 4.41 -0.10 -1.94
C GLY A 117 4.43 1.36 -2.37
N MET A 118 4.17 2.29 -1.44
CA MET A 118 4.27 3.73 -1.72
C MET A 118 5.70 4.14 -2.05
N ARG A 119 6.69 3.65 -1.30
CA ARG A 119 8.12 3.96 -1.51
C ARG A 119 8.63 3.43 -2.84
N GLU A 120 8.37 2.16 -3.13
CA GLU A 120 8.84 1.55 -4.37
C GLU A 120 8.12 2.10 -5.60
N SER A 121 6.81 2.37 -5.51
CA SER A 121 6.09 2.99 -6.62
C SER A 121 6.53 4.43 -6.90
N TYR A 122 6.76 5.24 -5.86
CA TYR A 122 7.26 6.60 -6.04
C TYR A 122 8.67 6.61 -6.64
N ARG A 123 9.54 5.72 -6.15
CA ARG A 123 10.87 5.52 -6.74
C ARG A 123 10.78 5.11 -8.21
N ALA A 124 9.87 4.21 -8.55
CA ALA A 124 9.64 3.80 -9.93
C ALA A 124 9.14 4.95 -10.81
N PHE A 125 8.30 5.85 -10.27
CA PHE A 125 7.91 7.09 -10.94
C PHE A 125 9.10 8.02 -11.17
N GLN A 126 9.98 8.22 -10.18
CA GLN A 126 11.18 9.04 -10.35
C GLN A 126 12.09 8.48 -11.46
N LEU A 127 12.31 7.16 -11.48
CA LEU A 127 13.05 6.47 -12.54
C LEU A 127 12.38 6.62 -13.92
N TYR A 128 11.05 6.67 -13.98
CA TYR A 128 10.33 6.96 -15.21
C TYR A 128 10.64 8.38 -15.71
N VAL A 129 10.60 9.38 -14.82
CA VAL A 129 10.88 10.79 -15.14
C VAL A 129 12.32 10.96 -15.63
N GLU A 130 13.29 10.30 -14.99
CA GLU A 130 14.69 10.32 -15.42
C GLU A 130 14.88 9.80 -16.85
N ARG A 131 14.08 8.79 -17.26
CA ARG A 131 14.20 8.14 -18.57
C ARG A 131 13.40 8.82 -19.68
N HIS A 132 12.24 9.40 -19.35
CA HIS A 132 11.27 9.88 -20.34
C HIS A 132 10.97 11.38 -20.24
N GLY A 133 11.49 12.06 -19.21
CA GLY A 133 11.13 13.43 -18.87
C GLY A 133 9.88 13.53 -18.01
N GLU A 134 9.61 14.75 -17.53
CA GLU A 134 8.42 15.06 -16.72
C GLU A 134 7.13 14.86 -17.56
N PRO A 135 6.16 14.05 -17.09
CA PRO A 135 4.89 13.91 -17.79
C PRO A 135 4.12 15.22 -17.89
N GLN A 136 3.24 15.33 -18.89
CA GLN A 136 2.38 16.49 -19.05
C GLN A 136 1.55 16.78 -17.79
N ARG A 137 1.50 18.05 -17.40
CA ARG A 137 0.63 18.55 -16.32
C ARG A 137 -0.82 18.62 -16.78
N LEU A 138 -1.74 18.25 -15.90
CA LEU A 138 -3.17 18.39 -16.16
C LEU A 138 -3.56 19.88 -16.19
N PRO A 139 -4.33 20.34 -17.20
CA PRO A 139 -4.57 21.76 -17.44
C PRO A 139 -5.36 22.46 -16.32
N HIS A 140 -6.26 21.76 -15.63
CA HIS A 140 -7.14 22.32 -14.60
C HIS A 140 -6.63 22.15 -13.15
N VAL A 141 -5.46 21.53 -12.97
CA VAL A 141 -4.83 21.32 -11.66
C VAL A 141 -3.33 21.65 -11.71
N SER A 142 -2.97 22.62 -12.55
CA SER A 142 -1.59 23.02 -12.85
C SER A 142 -0.85 23.65 -11.68
N GLN A 143 -1.55 24.00 -10.60
CA GLN A 143 -0.94 24.43 -9.33
C GLN A 143 -0.21 23.31 -8.60
N TYR A 144 -0.48 22.04 -8.90
CA TYR A 144 0.20 20.90 -8.31
C TYR A 144 1.33 20.40 -9.21
N THR A 145 2.46 20.03 -8.60
CA THR A 145 3.54 19.34 -9.32
C THR A 145 3.15 17.89 -9.64
N PRO A 146 3.82 17.23 -10.60
CA PRO A 146 3.63 15.80 -10.86
C PRO A 146 3.80 14.92 -9.61
N GLU A 147 4.75 15.23 -8.73
CA GLU A 147 4.96 14.53 -7.46
C GLU A 147 3.78 14.74 -6.52
N GLN A 148 3.25 15.97 -6.40
CA GLN A 148 2.05 16.21 -5.62
C GLN A 148 0.84 15.46 -6.21
N LEU A 149 0.71 15.42 -7.53
CA LEU A 149 -0.34 14.67 -8.21
C LEU A 149 -0.20 13.15 -8.05
N TYR A 150 1.02 12.62 -7.89
CA TYR A 150 1.26 11.23 -7.48
C TYR A 150 0.61 10.96 -6.11
N PHE A 151 0.91 11.78 -5.10
CA PHE A 151 0.35 11.59 -3.75
C PHE A 151 -1.16 11.83 -3.69
N LEU A 152 -1.69 12.77 -4.50
CA LEU A 152 -3.12 12.96 -4.66
C LEU A 152 -3.81 11.76 -5.33
N SER A 153 -3.16 11.13 -6.33
CA SER A 153 -3.66 9.91 -6.96
C SER A 153 -3.70 8.74 -5.97
N HIS A 154 -2.65 8.59 -5.17
CA HIS A 154 -2.61 7.64 -4.04
C HIS A 154 -3.76 7.88 -3.07
N ALA A 155 -3.97 9.13 -2.63
CA ALA A 155 -5.07 9.44 -1.71
C ALA A 155 -6.44 9.14 -2.32
N ASN A 156 -6.61 9.35 -3.63
CA ASN A 156 -7.90 9.24 -4.30
C ASN A 156 -8.43 7.80 -4.35
N VAL A 157 -7.56 6.79 -4.49
CA VAL A 157 -8.01 5.38 -4.52
C VAL A 157 -8.56 4.89 -3.18
N TRP A 158 -8.24 5.59 -2.08
CA TRP A 158 -8.68 5.24 -0.72
C TRP A 158 -9.87 6.07 -0.22
N CYS A 159 -10.40 6.98 -1.03
CA CYS A 159 -11.58 7.77 -0.68
C CYS A 159 -12.78 6.86 -0.39
N SER A 160 -13.20 6.82 0.87
CA SER A 160 -14.32 5.98 1.33
C SER A 160 -15.04 6.64 2.51
N LEU A 161 -16.30 6.25 2.71
CA LEU A 161 -17.11 6.64 3.85
C LEU A 161 -17.69 5.38 4.49
N TRP A 162 -17.64 5.33 5.81
CA TRP A 162 -18.10 4.18 6.59
C TRP A 162 -19.23 4.58 7.53
N ARG A 163 -20.19 3.68 7.70
CA ARG A 163 -21.13 3.76 8.83
C ARG A 163 -20.34 3.50 10.12
N PRO A 164 -20.65 4.17 11.24
CA PRO A 164 -19.90 3.97 12.49
C PRO A 164 -19.81 2.50 12.92
N GLU A 165 -20.89 1.73 12.75
CA GLU A 165 -20.92 0.31 13.10
C GLU A 165 -19.98 -0.52 12.22
N ALA A 166 -19.95 -0.21 10.91
CA ALA A 166 -19.05 -0.88 9.97
C ALA A 166 -17.59 -0.50 10.21
N LEU A 167 -17.32 0.76 10.57
CA LEU A 167 -15.98 1.22 10.92
C LEU A 167 -15.44 0.53 12.19
N LYS A 168 -16.29 0.32 13.20
CA LYS A 168 -15.92 -0.47 14.39
C LYS A 168 -15.53 -1.90 14.02
N THR A 169 -16.36 -2.56 13.20
CA THR A 169 -16.07 -3.92 12.72
C THR A 169 -14.77 -3.95 11.92
N GLN A 170 -14.56 -2.99 11.02
CA GLN A 170 -13.33 -2.89 10.24
C GLN A 170 -12.10 -2.77 11.15
N ILE A 171 -12.10 -1.84 12.10
CA ILE A 171 -10.98 -1.63 13.03
C ILE A 171 -10.68 -2.88 13.88
N GLN A 172 -11.70 -3.67 14.22
CA GLN A 172 -11.55 -4.84 15.07
C GLN A 172 -11.06 -6.09 14.32
N TYR A 173 -11.52 -6.30 13.09
CA TYR A 173 -11.41 -7.60 12.42
C TYR A 173 -10.78 -7.56 11.03
N ASP A 174 -10.79 -6.42 10.35
CA ASP A 174 -10.17 -6.29 9.03
C ASP A 174 -8.64 -6.17 9.20
N PRO A 175 -7.82 -6.97 8.49
CA PRO A 175 -6.37 -6.79 8.49
C PRO A 175 -5.96 -5.43 7.89
N HIS A 176 -6.85 -4.76 7.16
CA HIS A 176 -6.57 -3.46 6.59
C HIS A 176 -6.94 -2.32 7.54
N SER A 177 -6.03 -1.36 7.70
CA SER A 177 -6.36 -0.06 8.28
C SER A 177 -7.46 0.64 7.44
N PRO A 178 -8.36 1.45 8.03
CA PRO A 178 -9.32 2.22 7.25
C PRO A 178 -8.63 3.17 6.27
N GLY A 179 -9.22 3.40 5.08
CA GLY A 179 -8.56 4.09 3.95
C GLY A 179 -7.91 5.43 4.29
N LYS A 180 -8.54 6.25 5.14
CA LYS A 180 -7.96 7.52 5.63
C LYS A 180 -6.56 7.33 6.27
N TYR A 181 -6.36 6.25 6.99
CA TYR A 181 -5.12 5.95 7.71
C TYR A 181 -4.11 5.21 6.82
N ARG A 182 -4.57 4.47 5.81
CA ARG A 182 -3.73 3.95 4.71
C ARG A 182 -3.14 5.06 3.83
N VAL A 183 -3.69 6.27 3.89
CA VAL A 183 -3.13 7.46 3.26
C VAL A 183 -2.24 8.23 4.22
N ASN A 184 -2.82 8.72 5.33
CA ASN A 184 -2.16 9.73 6.14
C ASN A 184 -0.91 9.19 6.85
N VAL A 185 -0.92 7.93 7.32
CA VAL A 185 0.21 7.36 8.07
C VAL A 185 1.38 7.02 7.15
N PRO A 186 1.20 6.32 6.01
CA PRO A 186 2.30 6.12 5.08
C PRO A 186 2.89 7.42 4.52
N VAL A 187 2.07 8.42 4.24
CA VAL A 187 2.56 9.75 3.81
C VAL A 187 3.38 10.43 4.92
N SER A 188 3.00 10.32 6.21
CA SER A 188 3.81 10.88 7.31
C SER A 188 5.15 10.18 7.51
N ASN A 189 5.27 8.93 7.06
CA ASN A 189 6.52 8.16 7.04
C ASN A 189 7.38 8.41 5.80
N PHE A 190 6.90 9.22 4.86
CA PHE A 190 7.56 9.55 3.62
C PHE A 190 8.42 10.82 3.81
N LYS A 191 9.70 10.75 3.43
CA LYS A 191 10.64 11.87 3.48
C LYS A 191 11.21 12.16 2.11
#